data_AF-A0A947QSH9-F1
#
_entry.id   AF-A0A947QSH9-F1
#
_cell.length_a   1.000
_cell.length_b   1.000
_cell.length_c   1.000
_cell.angle_alpha   90.00
_cell.angle_beta   90.00
_cell.angle_gamma   90.00
#
_symmetry.space_group_name_H-M   'P 1'
#
loop_
_entity.id
_entity.type
_entity.pdbx_description
1 polymer ?
#
loop_
_entity_poly.entity_id
_entity_poly.type
_entity_poly.pdbx_seq_one_letter_code
_entity_poly.pdbx_strand_id
1 'polypeptide(L)'
;SEAFFNGYRWFHEHGIKIERLMTDNGAEFTTYTSQKAKDTHFFETMLRIHGIKHKYTRPYRPQTNGKIERFWKIMREECLRLEKKSKTTKELIAGIDGFMYRYNYERRHGGLNYQTPLDKLKYVTEIMK
;
A
#
# COMPACT_ATOMS: atom_id res chain seq x y z
N SER A 1 -3.48 -4.53 12.35
CA SER A 1 -4.81 -4.95 11.86
C SER A 1 -5.58 -3.76 11.26
N GLU A 2 -5.64 -2.62 11.95
CA GLU A 2 -6.42 -1.44 11.53
C GLU A 2 -6.06 -0.87 10.15
N ALA A 3 -4.76 -0.74 9.85
CA ALA A 3 -4.30 -0.23 8.55
C ALA A 3 -4.82 -1.06 7.35
N PHE A 4 -4.88 -2.39 7.49
CA PHE A 4 -5.45 -3.25 6.46
C PHE A 4 -6.94 -2.95 6.26
N PHE A 5 -7.71 -2.85 7.35
CA PHE A 5 -9.15 -2.62 7.26
C PHE A 5 -9.49 -1.25 6.69
N ASN A 6 -8.71 -0.22 7.04
CA ASN A 6 -8.86 1.11 6.46
C ASN A 6 -8.64 1.08 4.94
N GLY A 7 -7.58 0.40 4.48
CA GLY A 7 -7.34 0.20 3.05
C GLY A 7 -8.44 -0.62 2.37
N TYR A 8 -8.81 -1.77 2.96
CA TYR A 8 -9.85 -2.66 2.45
C TYR A 8 -11.18 -1.93 2.28
N ARG A 9 -11.62 -1.18 3.30
CA ARG A 9 -12.85 -0.38 3.26
C ARG A 9 -12.77 0.66 2.14
N TRP A 10 -11.66 1.40 2.05
CA TRP A 10 -11.49 2.43 1.04
C TRP A 10 -11.62 1.85 -0.38
N PHE A 11 -10.95 0.74 -0.68
CA PHE A 11 -11.08 0.10 -2.00
C PHE A 11 -12.52 -0.36 -2.29
N HIS A 12 -13.19 -0.94 -1.29
CA HIS A 12 -14.57 -1.38 -1.42
C HIS A 12 -15.54 -0.21 -1.67
N GLU A 13 -15.39 0.91 -0.95
CA GLU A 13 -16.17 2.14 -1.16
C GLU A 13 -15.97 2.75 -2.56
N HIS A 14 -14.82 2.50 -3.17
CA HIS A 14 -14.52 2.92 -4.55
C HIS A 14 -14.90 1.86 -5.60
N GLY A 15 -15.65 0.81 -5.22
CA GLY A 15 -16.13 -0.23 -6.12
C GLY A 15 -15.05 -1.24 -6.54
N ILE A 16 -13.90 -1.28 -5.86
CA ILE A 16 -12.77 -2.13 -6.21
C ILE A 16 -12.79 -3.37 -5.31
N LYS A 17 -13.09 -4.52 -5.90
CA LYS A 17 -12.97 -5.82 -5.24
C LYS A 17 -11.50 -6.28 -5.26
N ILE A 18 -10.91 -6.41 -4.08
CA ILE A 18 -9.55 -6.92 -3.94
C ILE A 18 -9.56 -8.44 -4.13
N GLU A 19 -8.96 -8.93 -5.21
CA GLU A 19 -8.83 -10.38 -5.43
C GLU A 19 -7.54 -10.96 -4.86
N ARG A 20 -6.46 -10.17 -4.91
CA ARG A 20 -5.12 -10.58 -4.50
C ARG A 20 -4.43 -9.44 -3.79
N LEU A 21 -3.70 -9.77 -2.75
CA LEU A 21 -2.84 -8.83 -2.04
C LEU A 21 -1.41 -9.36 -2.08
N MET A 22 -0.45 -8.47 -2.36
CA MET A 22 0.95 -8.84 -2.45
C MET A 22 1.74 -8.22 -1.31
N THR A 23 2.50 -9.03 -0.59
CA THR A 23 3.44 -8.57 0.44
C THR A 23 4.81 -9.18 0.22
N ASP A 24 5.79 -8.63 0.93
CA ASP A 24 7.08 -9.29 1.05
C ASP A 24 7.04 -10.45 2.05
N ASN A 25 8.22 -10.94 2.40
CA ASN A 25 8.42 -12.09 3.24
C ASN A 25 8.65 -11.69 4.72
N GLY A 26 8.20 -10.49 5.10
CA GLY A 26 8.29 -9.96 6.46
C GLY A 26 7.53 -10.80 7.48
N ALA A 27 8.02 -10.81 8.72
CA ALA A 27 7.45 -11.60 9.81
C ALA A 27 6.02 -11.14 10.16
N GLU A 28 5.65 -9.91 9.83
CA GLU A 28 4.31 -9.37 9.99
C GLU A 28 3.29 -9.95 9.00
N PHE A 29 3.74 -10.58 7.91
CA PHE A 29 2.88 -11.13 6.86
C PHE A 29 2.98 -12.65 6.74
N THR A 30 4.04 -13.26 7.26
CA THR A 30 4.26 -14.71 7.19
C THR A 30 5.20 -15.20 8.30
N THR A 31 5.16 -16.51 8.55
CA THR A 31 6.12 -17.21 9.39
C THR A 31 6.72 -18.40 8.64
N TYR A 32 7.94 -18.79 9.03
CA TYR A 32 8.72 -19.86 8.40
C TYR A 32 8.89 -21.09 9.29
N THR A 33 8.20 -21.16 10.42
CA THR A 33 8.39 -22.25 11.40
C THR A 33 7.75 -23.56 10.96
N SER A 34 6.63 -23.51 10.24
CA SER A 34 6.01 -24.67 9.59
C SER A 34 4.94 -24.23 8.58
N GLN A 35 4.55 -25.12 7.67
CA GLN A 35 3.43 -24.86 6.76
C GLN A 35 2.13 -24.57 7.54
N LYS A 36 1.87 -25.32 8.62
CA LYS A 36 0.73 -25.08 9.51
C LYS A 36 0.77 -23.67 10.10
N ALA A 37 1.92 -23.26 10.65
CA ALA A 37 2.06 -21.94 11.26
C ALA A 37 1.87 -20.80 10.24
N LYS A 38 2.30 -21.02 8.99
CA LYS A 38 2.04 -20.09 7.89
C LYS A 38 0.55 -19.99 7.58
N ASP A 39 -0.12 -21.13 7.44
CA ASP A 39 -1.55 -21.18 7.11
C ASP A 39 -2.47 -20.68 8.22
N THR A 40 -2.01 -20.73 9.47
CA THR A 40 -2.69 -20.18 10.66
C THR A 40 -2.17 -18.81 11.06
N HIS A 41 -1.28 -18.20 10.28
CA HIS A 41 -0.81 -16.86 10.57
C HIS A 41 -2.01 -15.89 10.57
N PHE A 42 -2.01 -14.93 11.49
CA PHE A 42 -3.15 -14.01 11.65
C PHE A 42 -3.49 -13.29 10.34
N PHE A 43 -2.46 -12.86 9.60
CA PHE A 43 -2.63 -12.18 8.32
C PHE A 43 -3.24 -13.10 7.25
N GLU A 44 -2.78 -14.35 7.15
CA GLU A 44 -3.33 -15.34 6.20
C GLU A 44 -4.79 -15.70 6.52
N THR A 45 -5.09 -15.87 7.80
CA THR A 45 -6.45 -16.14 8.27
C THR A 45 -7.39 -15.00 7.90
N MET A 46 -6.96 -13.76 8.11
CA MET A 46 -7.72 -12.57 7.77
C MET A 46 -7.97 -12.46 6.26
N LEU A 47 -6.96 -12.68 5.42
CA LEU A 47 -7.11 -12.64 3.96
C LEU A 47 -8.08 -13.74 3.47
N ARG A 48 -8.00 -14.94 4.06
CA ARG A 48 -8.90 -16.06 3.75
C ARG A 48 -10.36 -15.74 4.05
N ILE A 49 -10.64 -15.12 5.20
CA ILE A 49 -12.00 -14.68 5.60
C ILE A 49 -12.58 -13.72 4.55
N HIS A 50 -11.76 -12.84 3.98
CA HIS A 50 -12.20 -11.87 2.97
C HIS A 50 -12.09 -12.39 1.52
N GLY A 51 -11.74 -13.67 1.32
CA GLY A 51 -11.60 -14.26 0.00
C GLY A 51 -10.44 -13.70 -0.84
N ILE A 52 -9.44 -13.07 -0.20
CA ILE A 52 -8.29 -12.45 -0.87
C ILE A 52 -7.16 -13.48 -0.97
N LYS A 53 -6.61 -13.69 -2.16
CA LYS A 53 -5.44 -14.55 -2.36
C LYS A 53 -4.16 -13.80 -1.98
N HIS A 54 -3.38 -14.35 -1.06
CA HIS A 54 -2.08 -13.79 -0.74
C HIS A 54 -1.04 -14.15 -1.81
N LYS A 55 -0.25 -13.16 -2.24
CA LYS A 55 0.85 -13.32 -3.18
C LYS A 55 2.15 -12.86 -2.53
N TYR A 56 3.09 -13.77 -2.36
CA TYR A 56 4.42 -13.42 -1.88
C TYR A 56 5.29 -12.89 -3.00
N THR A 57 6.13 -11.90 -2.69
CA THR A 57 7.26 -11.59 -3.57
C THR A 57 8.20 -12.79 -3.66
N ARG A 58 8.67 -13.10 -4.88
CA ARG A 58 9.63 -14.18 -5.06
C ARG A 58 10.98 -13.75 -4.46
N PRO A 59 11.70 -14.65 -3.77
CA PRO A 59 13.08 -14.41 -3.39
C PRO A 59 13.90 -13.93 -4.59
N TYR A 60 14.76 -12.94 -4.38
CA TYR A 60 15.65 -12.37 -5.40
C TYR A 60 14.97 -11.70 -6.61
N ARG A 61 13.70 -11.27 -6.48
CA ARG A 61 13.00 -10.45 -7.49
C ARG A 61 12.52 -9.10 -6.93
N PRO A 62 13.43 -8.14 -6.67
CA PRO A 62 13.09 -6.84 -6.08
C PRO A 62 12.09 -6.02 -6.92
N GLN A 63 12.01 -6.31 -8.23
CA GLN A 63 11.13 -5.62 -9.18
C GLN A 63 9.66 -5.66 -8.78
N THR A 64 9.19 -6.72 -8.10
CA THR A 64 7.77 -6.82 -7.72
C THR A 64 7.36 -5.83 -6.64
N ASN A 65 8.30 -5.39 -5.79
CA ASN A 65 8.04 -4.39 -4.75
C ASN A 65 8.45 -2.96 -5.17
N GLY A 66 8.98 -2.80 -6.39
CA GLY A 66 9.55 -1.52 -6.83
C GLY A 66 8.57 -0.33 -6.78
N LYS A 67 7.25 -0.57 -6.89
CA LYS A 67 6.24 0.50 -6.77
C LYS A 67 6.19 1.07 -5.35
N ILE A 68 6.13 0.21 -4.33
CA ILE A 68 6.07 0.66 -2.94
C ILE A 68 7.42 1.22 -2.49
N GLU A 69 8.52 0.62 -2.94
CA GLU A 69 9.88 1.15 -2.68
C GLU A 69 10.07 2.54 -3.29
N ARG A 70 9.61 2.75 -4.54
CA ARG A 70 9.67 4.06 -5.17
C ARG A 70 8.81 5.09 -4.43
N PHE A 71 7.62 4.69 -3.99
CA PHE A 71 6.76 5.53 -3.15
C PHE A 71 7.46 5.94 -1.85
N TRP A 72 8.04 4.98 -1.11
CA TRP A 72 8.76 5.28 0.13
C TRP A 72 9.96 6.20 -0.10
N LYS A 73 10.69 6.02 -1.21
CA LYS A 73 11.78 6.92 -1.58
C LYS A 73 11.28 8.34 -1.79
N ILE A 74 10.20 8.52 -2.55
CA ILE A 74 9.60 9.84 -2.81
C ILE A 74 9.12 10.48 -1.50
N MET A 75 8.38 9.74 -0.66
CA MET A 75 7.91 10.25 0.62
C MET A 75 9.08 10.66 1.53
N ARG A 76 10.15 9.86 1.56
CA ARG A 76 11.34 10.21 2.33
C ARG A 76 11.97 11.50 1.84
N GLU A 77 12.14 11.65 0.53
CA GLU A 77 12.82 12.79 -0.09
C GLU A 77 12.02 14.10 -0.01
N GLU A 78 10.69 14.01 -0.18
CA GLU A 78 9.81 15.17 -0.37
C GLU A 78 8.91 15.49 0.83
N CYS A 79 8.75 14.56 1.77
CA CYS A 79 8.05 14.79 3.02
C CYS A 79 9.07 14.74 4.17
N LEU A 80 9.55 13.53 4.51
CA LEU A 80 10.24 13.30 5.77
C LEU A 80 11.59 14.02 5.89
N ARG A 81 12.33 14.19 4.80
CA ARG A 81 13.62 14.89 4.82
C ARG A 81 13.48 16.40 5.06
N LEU A 82 12.32 16.98 4.73
CA LEU A 82 12.03 18.40 4.93
C LEU A 82 11.47 18.69 6.33
N GLU A 83 11.16 17.65 7.11
CA GLU A 83 10.63 17.77 8.46
C GLU A 83 11.72 18.25 9.44
N LYS A 84 11.35 19.20 10.31
CA LYS A 84 12.24 19.69 11.38
C LYS A 84 12.29 18.67 12.52
N LYS A 85 13.47 18.49 13.13
CA LYS A 85 13.74 17.51 14.20
C LYS A 85 12.87 17.66 15.47
N SER A 86 12.17 18.79 15.65
CA SER A 86 11.44 19.14 16.87
C SER A 86 9.91 18.98 16.77
N LYS A 87 9.38 18.30 15.75
CA LYS A 87 7.93 18.15 15.58
C LYS A 87 7.32 17.12 16.52
N THR A 88 6.11 17.40 16.97
CA THR A 88 5.25 16.46 17.68
C THR A 88 4.71 15.38 16.74
N THR A 89 4.24 14.25 17.29
CA THR A 89 3.59 13.19 16.51
C THR A 89 2.41 13.70 15.68
N LYS A 90 1.62 14.64 16.22
CA LYS A 90 0.46 15.20 15.52
C LYS A 90 0.86 16.03 14.30
N GLU A 91 1.92 16.82 14.42
CA GLU A 91 2.44 17.61 13.30
C GLU A 91 3.06 16.74 12.21
N LEU A 92 3.70 15.62 12.60
CA LEU A 92 4.22 14.65 11.66
C LEU A 92 3.10 13.96 10.88
N ILE A 93 2.03 13.51 11.57
CA ILE A 93 0.85 12.91 10.94
C ILE A 93 0.23 13.89 9.94
N ALA A 94 0.01 15.15 10.35
CA ALA A 94 -0.53 16.18 9.45
C ALA A 94 0.37 16.43 8.23
N GLY A 95 1.69 16.40 8.40
CA GLY A 95 2.65 16.50 7.30
C GLY A 95 2.54 15.33 6.31
N ILE A 96 2.41 14.11 6.83
CA ILE A 96 2.19 12.90 6.03
C ILE A 96 0.86 12.99 5.29
N ASP A 97 -0.23 13.38 5.95
CA ASP A 97 -1.55 13.52 5.33
C ASP A 97 -1.52 14.55 4.18
N GLY A 98 -0.88 15.70 4.41
CA GLY A 98 -0.66 16.71 3.38
C GLY A 98 0.20 16.21 2.21
N PHE A 99 1.20 15.39 2.47
CA PHE A 99 1.96 14.72 1.41
C PHE A 99 1.09 13.72 0.64
N MET A 100 0.30 12.89 1.34
CA MET A 100 -0.58 11.90 0.71
C MET A 100 -1.61 12.55 -0.20
N TYR A 101 -2.18 13.68 0.21
CA TYR A 101 -3.08 14.47 -0.63
C TYR A 101 -2.37 14.94 -1.92
N ARG A 102 -1.24 15.64 -1.79
CA ARG A 102 -0.49 16.12 -2.96
C ARG A 102 -0.06 14.97 -3.88
N TYR A 103 0.40 13.86 -3.31
CA TYR A 103 0.83 12.68 -4.07
C TYR A 103 -0.30 12.06 -4.90
N ASN A 104 -1.50 11.95 -4.31
CA ASN A 104 -2.64 11.28 -4.94
C ASN A 104 -3.48 12.18 -5.86
N TYR A 105 -3.56 13.49 -5.57
CA TYR A 105 -4.50 14.41 -6.23
C TYR A 105 -3.82 15.44 -7.14
N GLU A 106 -2.56 15.79 -6.89
CA GLU A 106 -1.90 16.90 -7.61
C GLU A 106 -0.66 16.45 -8.40
N ARG A 107 0.10 15.51 -7.84
CA ARG A 107 1.35 15.04 -8.43
C ARG A 107 1.07 14.22 -9.68
N ARG A 108 1.56 14.72 -10.81
CA ARG A 108 1.59 13.99 -12.08
C ARG A 108 2.77 13.04 -12.12
N HIS A 109 2.53 11.79 -12.50
CA HIS A 109 3.58 10.76 -12.54
C HIS A 109 3.90 10.40 -13.99
N GLY A 110 5.17 10.53 -14.39
CA GLY A 110 5.61 10.14 -15.74
C GLY A 110 5.31 8.68 -16.07
N GLY A 111 5.45 7.78 -15.09
CA GLY A 111 5.08 6.36 -15.22
C GLY A 111 3.58 6.08 -15.33
N LEU A 112 2.73 7.10 -15.18
CA LEU A 112 1.28 7.06 -15.34
C LEU A 112 0.82 7.95 -16.51
N ASN A 113 1.67 8.19 -17.53
CA ASN A 113 1.37 9.11 -18.63
C ASN A 113 0.98 10.52 -18.16
N TYR A 114 1.68 11.02 -17.12
CA TYR A 114 1.43 12.32 -16.50
C TYR A 114 0.04 12.48 -15.87
N GLN A 115 -0.65 11.38 -15.57
CA GLN A 115 -1.86 11.36 -14.74
C GLN A 115 -1.50 11.37 -13.25
N THR A 116 -2.42 11.83 -12.41
CA THR A 116 -2.35 11.60 -10.97
C THR A 116 -2.77 10.16 -10.64
N PRO A 117 -2.40 9.63 -9.46
CA PRO A 117 -2.89 8.33 -9.03
C PRO A 117 -4.42 8.23 -9.00
N LEU A 118 -5.11 9.31 -8.61
CA LEU A 118 -6.57 9.35 -8.63
C LEU A 118 -7.13 9.34 -10.05
N ASP A 119 -6.57 10.11 -10.98
CA ASP A 119 -7.03 10.09 -12.38
C ASP A 119 -6.90 8.69 -12.97
N LYS A 120 -5.77 8.03 -12.68
CA LYS A 120 -5.55 6.66 -13.12
C LYS A 120 -6.54 5.70 -12.48
N LEU A 121 -6.85 5.88 -11.20
CA LEU A 121 -7.84 5.08 -10.49
C LEU A 121 -9.22 5.22 -11.13
N LYS A 122 -9.69 6.45 -11.35
CA LYS A 122 -10.99 6.74 -11.99
C LYS A 122 -11.10 6.06 -13.34
N TYR A 123 -10.08 6.22 -14.18
CA TYR A 123 -9.99 5.56 -15.48
C TYR A 123 -10.10 4.03 -15.38
N VAL A 124 -9.40 3.41 -14.43
CA VAL A 124 -9.47 1.95 -14.23
C VAL A 124 -10.85 1.54 -13.73
N THR A 125 -11.42 2.27 -12.76
CA THR A 125 -12.75 1.94 -12.21
C THR A 125 -13.86 2.14 -13.23
N GLU A 126 -13.73 3.09 -14.15
CA GLU A 126 -14.68 3.28 -15.26
C GLU A 126 -14.64 2.11 -16.25
N ILE A 127 -13.46 1.56 -16.53
CA ILE A 127 -13.30 0.37 -17.40
C ILE A 127 -13.81 -0.92 -16.74
N MET A 128 -13.77 -0.98 -15.41
CA MET A 128 -14.20 -2.16 -14.65
C MET A 128 -15.71 -2.20 -14.36
N LYS A 129 -16.44 -1.12 -14.67
CA LYS A 129 -17.92 -1.08 -14.67
C LYS A 129 -18.45 -1.73 -15.94
#